data_AF-A0A7R9FWR7-F1
#
_entry.id   AF-A0A7R9FWR7-F1
#
_cell.length_a   1.000
_cell.length_b   1.000
_cell.length_c   1.000
_cell.angle_alpha   90.00
_cell.angle_beta   90.00
_cell.angle_gamma   90.00
#
_symmetry.space_group_name_H-M   'P 1'
#
loop_
_entity.id
_entity.type
_entity.pdbx_description
1 polymer ?
#
loop_
_entity_poly.entity_id
_entity_poly.type
_entity_poly.pdbx_seq_one_letter_code
_entity_poly.pdbx_strand_id
1 'polypeptide(L)'
;MLRVGCVSENLAPADLKKLRNKQRKARRKAELEKQQAAQAQEKREQHNKSRQQGDAEPDAPQQDELVPEKLARIEDPLEHAIKFLQPLQTLAAHRIETHLMAFQIYYRKQKPLLMLQSIKRAHRLDPSHSELHPCLVIFLQSLSRWKGTLDHPVAMVISQEMEPITKDRNAHQLNKQFLGNLSHLLDARFEAARMMHHLDSSTQQEAITLATSLNKDIGNITLKVTLFIKMSANAQVVLSSTAEDGEIEVRISTCVKVLQALRNGEFGHCPAAVQDYQVRCHARFPYAQAFRPTSPVCDNNHITDSN
;
A
#
# COMPACT_ATOMS: atom_id res chain seq x y z
N MET A 1 66.62 -43.07 67.66
CA MET A 1 65.52 -42.86 66.70
C MET A 1 64.75 -41.62 67.10
N LEU A 2 64.21 -40.92 66.11
CA LEU A 2 63.87 -39.49 66.09
C LEU A 2 62.81 -39.02 67.11
N ARG A 3 63.03 -37.78 67.58
CA ARG A 3 62.09 -36.89 68.28
C ARG A 3 60.87 -36.57 67.43
N VAL A 4 59.70 -36.44 68.05
CA VAL A 4 58.79 -35.30 67.80
C VAL A 4 58.17 -34.90 69.14
N GLY A 5 58.45 -33.66 69.56
CA GLY A 5 57.76 -32.99 70.63
C GLY A 5 57.39 -31.57 70.17
N CYS A 6 56.21 -31.12 70.64
CA CYS A 6 55.73 -29.73 70.81
C CYS A 6 55.80 -28.80 69.55
N VAL A 7 54.88 -27.88 69.28
CA VAL A 7 54.60 -26.67 70.05
C VAL A 7 53.33 -26.02 69.44
N SER A 8 52.40 -25.60 70.28
CA SER A 8 51.39 -24.59 69.96
C SER A 8 52.03 -23.22 70.13
N GLU A 9 52.38 -22.48 69.07
CA GLU A 9 52.76 -21.05 69.20
C GLU A 9 52.42 -20.21 67.93
N ASN A 10 51.57 -19.20 68.17
CA ASN A 10 51.67 -17.81 67.70
C ASN A 10 51.47 -17.46 66.20
N LEU A 11 50.21 -17.36 65.74
CA LEU A 11 49.84 -16.46 64.62
C LEU A 11 49.74 -15.02 65.11
N ALA A 12 50.44 -14.09 64.45
CA ALA A 12 50.50 -12.68 64.81
C ALA A 12 49.09 -12.04 64.84
N PRO A 13 48.81 -11.10 65.78
CA PRO A 13 47.49 -10.47 65.93
C PRO A 13 47.00 -9.75 64.66
N ALA A 14 47.90 -9.41 63.74
CA ALA A 14 47.60 -8.82 62.45
C ALA A 14 46.88 -9.80 61.48
N ASP A 15 47.16 -11.11 61.55
CA ASP A 15 46.63 -12.09 60.59
C ASP A 15 45.27 -12.64 61.02
N LEU A 16 45.01 -12.73 62.33
CA LEU A 16 43.67 -13.01 62.87
C LEU A 16 42.67 -11.89 62.53
N LYS A 17 43.11 -10.62 62.57
CA LYS A 17 42.27 -9.47 62.19
C LYS A 17 41.98 -9.45 60.69
N LYS A 18 42.95 -9.79 59.85
CA LYS A 18 42.77 -9.92 58.39
C LYS A 18 41.81 -11.06 58.04
N LEU A 19 41.92 -12.21 58.70
CA LEU A 19 41.03 -13.35 58.46
C LEU A 19 39.59 -13.05 58.88
N ARG A 20 39.39 -12.40 60.02
CA ARG A 20 38.06 -12.01 60.52
C ARG A 20 37.41 -10.91 59.66
N ASN A 21 38.20 -9.97 59.13
CA ASN A 21 37.72 -8.98 58.15
C ASN A 21 37.38 -9.60 56.79
N LYS A 22 38.16 -10.59 56.33
CA LYS A 22 37.89 -11.35 55.10
C LYS A 22 36.60 -12.17 55.23
N GLN A 23 36.39 -12.84 56.36
CA GLN A 23 35.14 -13.58 56.65
C GLN A 23 33.93 -12.63 56.79
N ARG A 24 34.08 -11.47 57.43
CA ARG A 24 32.99 -10.48 57.54
C ARG A 24 32.58 -9.89 56.19
N LYS A 25 33.55 -9.64 55.29
CA LYS A 25 33.28 -9.17 53.92
C LYS A 25 32.60 -10.26 53.07
N ALA A 26 33.03 -11.51 53.20
CA ALA A 26 32.40 -12.63 52.52
C ALA A 26 30.97 -12.88 52.99
N ARG A 27 30.70 -12.82 54.31
CA ARG A 27 29.35 -12.97 54.87
C ARG A 27 28.41 -11.85 54.44
N ARG A 28 28.85 -10.59 54.50
CA ARG A 28 28.05 -9.44 54.02
C ARG A 28 27.73 -9.52 52.53
N LYS A 29 28.67 -9.99 51.69
CA LYS A 29 28.42 -10.18 50.26
C LYS A 29 27.38 -11.28 50.02
N ALA A 30 27.49 -12.41 50.72
CA ALA A 30 26.54 -13.52 50.61
C ALA A 30 25.13 -13.17 51.13
N GLU A 31 25.03 -12.37 52.19
CA GLU A 31 23.74 -11.89 52.71
C GLU A 31 23.06 -10.90 51.74
N LEU A 32 23.82 -9.99 51.14
CA LEU A 32 23.29 -9.03 50.16
C LEU A 32 22.79 -9.73 48.88
N GLU A 33 23.53 -10.73 48.41
CA GLU A 33 23.17 -11.52 47.22
C GLU A 33 21.92 -12.38 47.48
N LYS A 34 21.80 -12.96 48.68
CA LYS A 34 20.58 -13.67 49.10
C LYS A 34 19.36 -12.74 49.21
N GLN A 35 19.53 -11.52 49.73
CA GLN A 35 18.44 -10.54 49.81
C GLN A 35 18.01 -10.05 48.43
N GLN A 36 18.95 -9.82 47.50
CA GLN A 36 18.62 -9.46 46.12
C GLN A 36 17.91 -10.59 45.37
N ALA A 37 18.34 -11.85 45.57
CA ALA A 37 17.67 -13.00 44.98
C ALA A 37 16.24 -13.18 45.51
N ALA A 38 16.03 -13.00 46.82
CA ALA A 38 14.69 -13.06 47.43
C ALA A 38 13.76 -11.95 46.91
N GLN A 39 14.24 -10.71 46.80
CA GLN A 39 13.45 -9.61 46.23
C GLN A 39 13.15 -9.79 44.74
N ALA A 40 14.09 -10.37 43.97
CA ALA A 40 13.85 -10.69 42.57
C ALA A 40 12.81 -11.81 42.40
N GLN A 41 12.80 -12.78 43.32
CA GLN A 41 11.84 -13.87 43.31
C GLN A 41 10.44 -13.41 43.77
N GLU A 42 10.33 -12.58 44.81
CA GLU A 42 9.06 -11.97 45.22
C GLU A 42 8.45 -11.10 44.12
N LYS A 43 9.27 -10.30 43.41
CA LYS A 43 8.80 -9.52 42.26
C LYS A 43 8.30 -10.40 41.10
N ARG A 44 8.97 -11.54 40.85
CA ARG A 44 8.52 -12.51 39.84
C ARG A 44 7.22 -13.21 40.26
N GLU A 45 7.09 -13.56 41.53
CA GLU A 45 5.88 -14.20 42.06
C GLU A 45 4.69 -13.24 42.11
N GLN A 46 4.92 -11.95 42.42
CA GLN A 46 3.89 -10.91 42.30
C GLN A 46 3.44 -10.70 40.85
N HIS A 47 4.37 -10.63 39.90
CA HIS A 47 4.05 -10.53 38.47
C HIS A 47 3.36 -11.78 37.91
N ASN A 48 3.61 -12.96 38.50
CA ASN A 48 2.94 -14.19 38.08
C ASN A 48 1.53 -14.31 38.70
N LYS A 49 1.34 -13.88 39.95
CA LYS A 49 0.01 -13.85 40.60
C LYS A 49 -0.94 -12.83 39.96
N SER A 50 -0.47 -11.66 39.55
CA SER A 50 -1.29 -10.70 38.81
C SER A 50 -1.73 -11.21 37.44
N ARG A 51 -0.99 -12.18 36.86
CA ARG A 51 -1.32 -12.83 35.60
C ARG A 51 -2.31 -14.00 35.74
N GLN A 52 -2.47 -14.55 36.95
CA GLN A 52 -3.39 -15.67 37.23
C GLN A 52 -4.73 -15.26 37.86
N GLN A 53 -4.91 -13.98 38.27
CA GLN A 53 -6.19 -13.46 38.80
C GLN A 53 -7.03 -12.69 37.76
N GLY A 54 -6.55 -12.54 36.53
CA GLY A 54 -7.40 -12.17 35.41
C GLY A 54 -8.02 -13.44 34.82
N ASP A 55 -9.30 -13.65 35.06
CA ASP A 55 -10.12 -14.71 34.47
C ASP A 55 -9.97 -14.67 32.94
N ALA A 56 -9.11 -15.55 32.42
CA ALA A 56 -8.73 -15.60 31.02
C ALA A 56 -9.51 -16.72 30.35
N GLU A 57 -10.56 -16.34 29.65
CA GLU A 57 -11.03 -17.05 28.48
C GLU A 57 -9.85 -17.07 27.47
N PRO A 58 -9.22 -18.22 27.17
CA PRO A 58 -7.88 -18.25 26.60
C PRO A 58 -7.86 -18.21 25.07
N ASP A 59 -8.81 -17.53 24.41
CA ASP A 59 -8.83 -17.51 22.93
C ASP A 59 -9.41 -16.26 22.25
N ALA A 60 -9.65 -15.17 22.99
CA ALA A 60 -9.86 -13.87 22.35
C ALA A 60 -8.48 -13.24 22.08
N PRO A 61 -8.08 -12.98 20.82
CA PRO A 61 -6.85 -12.25 20.55
C PRO A 61 -6.91 -10.92 21.30
N GLN A 62 -5.89 -10.62 22.11
CA GLN A 62 -5.74 -9.31 22.74
C GLN A 62 -5.81 -8.27 21.63
N GLN A 63 -6.94 -7.57 21.54
CA GLN A 63 -7.10 -6.49 20.60
C GLN A 63 -6.19 -5.37 21.09
N ASP A 64 -5.05 -5.20 20.43
CA ASP A 64 -4.21 -4.02 20.61
C ASP A 64 -5.12 -2.79 20.50
N GLU A 65 -5.09 -1.94 21.52
CA GLU A 65 -5.91 -0.74 21.58
C GLU A 65 -5.70 0.07 20.29
N LEU A 66 -6.79 0.33 19.56
CA LEU A 66 -6.78 1.01 18.26
C LEU A 66 -6.48 2.50 18.44
N VAL A 67 -5.21 2.83 18.70
CA VAL A 67 -4.75 4.20 18.86
C VAL A 67 -4.52 4.83 17.47
N PRO A 68 -5.28 5.87 17.08
CA PRO A 68 -5.18 6.46 15.74
C PRO A 68 -3.77 6.94 15.39
N GLU A 69 -3.03 7.55 16.33
CA GLU A 69 -1.65 8.00 16.05
C GLU A 69 -0.70 6.84 15.76
N LYS A 70 -0.85 5.69 16.45
CA LYS A 70 0.00 4.52 16.23
C LYS A 70 -0.31 3.87 14.88
N LEU A 71 -1.57 3.84 14.47
CA LEU A 71 -2.00 3.29 13.18
C LEU A 71 -1.60 4.19 12.01
N ALA A 72 -1.60 5.51 12.19
CA ALA A 72 -1.19 6.46 11.15
C ALA A 72 0.34 6.54 10.96
N ARG A 73 1.13 6.17 11.99
CA ARG A 73 2.61 6.29 11.98
C ARG A 73 3.31 4.95 12.19
N ILE A 74 2.89 3.97 11.41
CA ILE A 74 3.52 2.64 11.39
C ILE A 74 4.90 2.73 10.71
N GLU A 75 5.89 2.04 11.27
CA GLU A 75 7.27 2.05 10.76
C GLU A 75 7.40 1.45 9.34
N ASP A 76 6.78 0.28 9.11
CA ASP A 76 6.76 -0.36 7.80
C ASP A 76 5.32 -0.51 7.27
N PRO A 77 4.77 0.53 6.62
CA PRO A 77 3.39 0.50 6.13
C PRO A 77 3.20 -0.55 5.02
N LEU A 78 4.24 -0.91 4.27
CA LEU A 78 4.13 -1.88 3.17
C LEU A 78 4.05 -3.31 3.68
N GLU A 79 4.82 -3.67 4.72
CA GLU A 79 4.66 -4.99 5.36
C GLU A 79 3.29 -5.14 6.01
N HIS A 80 2.77 -4.07 6.61
CA HIS A 80 1.42 -4.09 7.17
C HIS A 80 0.35 -4.23 6.07
N ALA A 81 0.51 -3.55 4.93
CA ALA A 81 -0.37 -3.73 3.78
C ALA A 81 -0.39 -5.19 3.27
N ILE A 82 0.75 -5.90 3.31
CA ILE A 82 0.81 -7.32 2.91
C ILE A 82 -0.05 -8.20 3.83
N LYS A 83 -0.12 -7.90 5.12
CA LYS A 83 -0.99 -8.64 6.07
C LYS A 83 -2.46 -8.57 5.66
N PHE A 84 -2.92 -7.45 5.10
CA PHE A 84 -4.27 -7.32 4.53
C PHE A 84 -4.40 -7.93 3.13
N LEU A 85 -3.33 -7.89 2.34
CA LEU A 85 -3.31 -8.47 1.00
C LEU A 85 -3.41 -10.00 1.02
N GLN A 86 -2.76 -10.66 1.98
CA GLN A 86 -2.70 -12.13 2.05
C GLN A 86 -4.09 -12.80 2.11
N PRO A 87 -5.03 -12.40 3.00
CA PRO A 87 -6.40 -12.91 2.98
C PRO A 87 -7.10 -12.70 1.64
N LEU A 88 -6.91 -11.53 1.01
CA LEU A 88 -7.51 -11.25 -0.30
C LEU A 88 -6.95 -12.17 -1.39
N GLN A 89 -5.65 -12.46 -1.37
CA GLN A 89 -5.04 -13.40 -2.33
C GLN A 89 -5.53 -14.84 -2.15
N THR A 90 -5.91 -15.23 -0.93
CA THR A 90 -6.45 -16.58 -0.66
C THR A 90 -7.95 -16.67 -0.95
N LEU A 91 -8.73 -15.68 -0.53
CA LEU A 91 -10.20 -15.74 -0.52
C LEU A 91 -10.84 -15.02 -1.71
N ALA A 92 -10.17 -13.99 -2.24
CA ALA A 92 -10.67 -13.14 -3.32
C ALA A 92 -9.77 -13.18 -4.58
N ALA A 93 -9.08 -14.30 -4.82
CA ALA A 93 -8.19 -14.47 -5.97
C ALA A 93 -8.86 -14.30 -7.35
N HIS A 94 -10.18 -14.37 -7.41
CA HIS A 94 -10.99 -14.18 -8.62
C HIS A 94 -11.26 -12.69 -8.94
N ARG A 95 -10.92 -11.77 -8.03
CA ARG A 95 -11.04 -10.32 -8.23
C ARG A 95 -9.74 -9.78 -8.83
N ILE A 96 -9.84 -8.98 -9.88
CA ILE A 96 -8.66 -8.40 -10.54
C ILE A 96 -7.98 -7.37 -9.63
N GLU A 97 -8.78 -6.60 -8.88
CA GLU A 97 -8.34 -5.54 -7.99
C GLU A 97 -7.36 -6.06 -6.93
N THR A 98 -7.57 -7.29 -6.44
CA THR A 98 -6.64 -7.97 -5.51
C THR A 98 -5.24 -8.06 -6.09
N HIS A 99 -5.11 -8.42 -7.37
CA HIS A 99 -3.81 -8.57 -8.02
C HIS A 99 -3.23 -7.22 -8.45
N LEU A 100 -4.06 -6.24 -8.81
CA LEU A 100 -3.62 -4.87 -9.10
C LEU A 100 -3.04 -4.20 -7.83
N MET A 101 -3.70 -4.35 -6.68
CA MET A 101 -3.19 -3.89 -5.39
C MET A 101 -1.90 -4.62 -5.01
N ALA A 102 -1.84 -5.94 -5.22
CA ALA A 102 -0.62 -6.72 -5.01
C ALA A 102 0.56 -6.14 -5.82
N PHE A 103 0.34 -5.88 -7.10
CA PHE A 103 1.34 -5.27 -7.96
C PHE A 103 1.83 -3.93 -7.39
N GLN A 104 0.92 -3.03 -6.99
CA GLN A 104 1.28 -1.72 -6.46
C GLN A 104 2.13 -1.78 -5.17
N ILE A 105 1.85 -2.76 -4.29
CA ILE A 105 2.64 -2.99 -3.08
C ILE A 105 4.02 -3.54 -3.45
N TYR A 106 4.08 -4.59 -4.29
CA TYR A 106 5.34 -5.22 -4.67
C TYR A 106 6.22 -4.34 -5.56
N TYR A 107 5.62 -3.44 -6.33
CA TYR A 107 6.33 -2.37 -7.04
C TYR A 107 7.08 -1.47 -6.06
N ARG A 108 6.41 -0.97 -5.02
CA ARG A 108 7.04 -0.11 -4.00
C ARG A 108 8.13 -0.85 -3.22
N LYS A 109 7.95 -2.16 -2.97
CA LYS A 109 8.96 -3.03 -2.33
C LYS A 109 10.06 -3.53 -3.28
N GLN A 110 10.00 -3.20 -4.58
CA GLN A 110 10.98 -3.62 -5.60
C GLN A 110 11.13 -5.16 -5.68
N LYS A 111 10.01 -5.90 -5.71
CA LYS A 111 9.99 -7.38 -5.78
C LYS A 111 9.55 -7.87 -7.18
N PRO A 112 10.48 -8.03 -8.15
CA PRO A 112 10.12 -8.23 -9.57
C PRO A 112 9.31 -9.50 -9.85
N LEU A 113 9.62 -10.63 -9.20
CA LEU A 113 8.89 -11.88 -9.41
C LEU A 113 7.45 -11.83 -8.85
N LEU A 114 7.25 -11.11 -7.73
CA LEU A 114 5.91 -10.93 -7.16
C LEU A 114 5.07 -9.93 -7.97
N MET A 115 5.72 -8.94 -8.57
CA MET A 115 5.08 -8.07 -9.58
C MET A 115 4.64 -8.88 -10.80
N LEU A 116 5.52 -9.71 -11.36
CA LEU A 116 5.21 -10.60 -12.49
C LEU A 116 4.06 -11.56 -12.14
N GLN A 117 4.10 -12.17 -10.97
CA GLN A 117 3.02 -13.05 -10.50
C GLN A 117 1.68 -12.32 -10.45
N SER A 118 1.67 -11.10 -9.94
CA SER A 118 0.47 -10.25 -9.84
C SER A 118 -0.07 -9.91 -11.24
N ILE A 119 0.81 -9.53 -12.16
CA ILE A 119 0.46 -9.27 -13.57
C ILE A 119 -0.14 -10.52 -14.22
N LYS A 120 0.51 -11.69 -14.11
CA LYS A 120 0.02 -12.93 -14.72
C LYS A 120 -1.37 -13.32 -14.21
N ARG A 121 -1.62 -13.14 -12.91
CA ARG A 121 -2.92 -13.44 -12.30
C ARG A 121 -3.99 -12.46 -12.78
N ALA A 122 -3.70 -11.16 -12.79
CA ALA A 122 -4.61 -10.14 -13.32
C ALA A 122 -4.91 -10.37 -14.81
N HIS A 123 -3.88 -10.64 -15.61
CA HIS A 123 -4.01 -10.90 -17.05
C HIS A 123 -4.84 -12.15 -17.35
N ARG A 124 -4.78 -13.18 -16.50
CA ARG A 124 -5.64 -14.37 -16.64
C ARG A 124 -7.12 -14.05 -16.43
N LEU A 125 -7.43 -13.07 -15.58
CA LEU A 125 -8.81 -12.69 -15.26
C LEU A 125 -9.38 -11.77 -16.35
N ASP A 126 -8.65 -10.71 -16.70
CA ASP A 126 -9.06 -9.76 -17.73
C ASP A 126 -7.82 -9.11 -18.40
N PRO A 127 -7.40 -9.61 -19.58
CA PRO A 127 -6.30 -9.04 -20.36
C PRO A 127 -6.51 -7.61 -20.83
N SER A 128 -7.77 -7.17 -20.97
CA SER A 128 -8.14 -5.86 -21.55
C SER A 128 -8.48 -4.83 -20.47
N HIS A 129 -8.29 -5.17 -19.20
CA HIS A 129 -8.61 -4.30 -18.07
C HIS A 129 -7.79 -3.01 -18.10
N SER A 130 -8.45 -1.86 -17.96
CA SER A 130 -7.79 -0.55 -18.10
C SER A 130 -6.71 -0.32 -17.04
N GLU A 131 -6.93 -0.72 -15.79
CA GLU A 131 -5.95 -0.54 -14.71
C GLU A 131 -4.81 -1.59 -14.74
N LEU A 132 -4.95 -2.67 -15.50
CA LEU A 132 -3.84 -3.64 -15.71
C LEU A 132 -2.77 -3.05 -16.64
N HIS A 133 -3.19 -2.28 -17.64
CA HIS A 133 -2.30 -1.69 -18.63
C HIS A 133 -1.16 -0.84 -18.01
N PRO A 134 -1.42 0.10 -17.08
CA PRO A 134 -0.37 0.79 -16.35
C PRO A 134 0.61 -0.13 -15.65
N CYS A 135 0.12 -1.22 -15.05
CA CYS A 135 0.97 -2.18 -14.36
C CYS A 135 1.97 -2.83 -15.33
N LEU A 136 1.52 -3.18 -16.54
CA LEU A 136 2.39 -3.72 -17.60
C LEU A 136 3.44 -2.70 -18.05
N VAL A 137 3.02 -1.47 -18.32
CA VAL A 137 3.91 -0.39 -18.77
C VAL A 137 4.98 -0.08 -17.72
N ILE A 138 4.57 0.11 -16.46
CA ILE A 138 5.47 0.37 -15.33
C ILE A 138 6.45 -0.79 -15.13
N PHE A 139 5.98 -2.04 -15.26
CA PHE A 139 6.86 -3.20 -15.14
C PHE A 139 7.91 -3.23 -16.25
N LEU A 140 7.53 -3.01 -17.51
CA LEU A 140 8.47 -2.95 -18.63
C LEU A 140 9.53 -1.84 -18.47
N GLN A 141 9.11 -0.66 -18.00
CA GLN A 141 10.05 0.42 -17.71
C GLN A 141 10.99 0.06 -16.56
N SER A 142 10.48 -0.62 -15.52
CA SER A 142 11.28 -1.10 -14.39
C SER A 142 12.30 -2.16 -14.81
N LEU A 143 11.93 -3.11 -15.68
CA LEU A 143 12.85 -4.10 -16.24
C LEU A 143 13.98 -3.44 -17.04
N SER A 144 13.67 -2.37 -17.76
CA SER A 144 14.69 -1.58 -18.49
C SER A 144 15.68 -0.94 -17.53
N ARG A 145 15.22 -0.48 -16.36
CA ARG A 145 16.07 0.13 -15.31
C ARG A 145 16.92 -0.90 -14.56
N TRP A 146 16.41 -2.10 -14.33
CA TRP A 146 17.14 -3.18 -13.65
C TRP A 146 18.03 -4.01 -14.58
N LYS A 147 18.13 -3.61 -15.86
CA LYS A 147 18.95 -4.32 -16.83
C LYS A 147 20.40 -4.41 -16.34
N GLY A 148 20.90 -5.64 -16.18
CA GLY A 148 22.24 -5.92 -15.66
C GLY A 148 22.37 -5.99 -14.14
N THR A 149 21.30 -5.68 -13.38
CA THR A 149 21.28 -5.80 -11.90
C THR A 149 20.60 -7.07 -11.43
N LEU A 150 19.67 -7.62 -12.22
CA LEU A 150 18.94 -8.84 -11.85
C LEU A 150 19.81 -10.09 -12.03
N ASP A 151 19.67 -11.03 -11.09
CA ASP A 151 20.26 -12.36 -11.22
C ASP A 151 19.79 -13.04 -12.51
N HIS A 152 20.70 -13.74 -13.17
CA HIS A 152 20.45 -14.36 -14.47
C HIS A 152 19.20 -15.28 -14.49
N PRO A 153 18.97 -16.17 -13.50
CA PRO A 153 17.75 -16.99 -13.48
C PRO A 153 16.47 -16.16 -13.39
N VAL A 154 16.49 -15.06 -12.62
CA VAL A 154 15.34 -14.17 -12.45
C VAL A 154 15.04 -13.45 -13.77
N ALA A 155 16.06 -12.92 -14.43
CA ALA A 155 15.91 -12.25 -15.73
C ALA A 155 15.39 -13.20 -16.83
N MET A 156 15.86 -14.46 -16.83
CA MET A 156 15.42 -15.49 -17.76
C MET A 156 13.93 -15.80 -17.57
N VAL A 157 13.50 -16.07 -16.33
CA VAL A 157 12.10 -16.38 -16.02
C VAL A 157 11.19 -15.22 -16.41
N ILE A 158 11.57 -13.98 -16.07
CA ILE A 158 10.79 -12.80 -16.43
C ILE A 158 10.65 -12.66 -17.95
N SER A 159 11.75 -12.83 -18.69
CA SER A 159 11.73 -12.68 -20.15
C SER A 159 10.82 -13.72 -20.79
N GLN A 160 10.94 -14.99 -20.38
CA GLN A 160 10.11 -16.09 -20.89
C GLN A 160 8.63 -15.88 -20.60
N GLU A 161 8.30 -15.40 -19.41
CA GLU A 161 6.91 -15.27 -18.95
C GLU A 161 6.23 -13.99 -19.45
N MET A 162 7.01 -12.95 -19.76
CA MET A 162 6.46 -11.71 -20.32
C MET A 162 6.26 -11.78 -21.83
N GLU A 163 7.02 -12.58 -22.57
CA GLU A 163 6.89 -12.76 -24.02
C GLU A 163 5.43 -12.96 -24.49
N PRO A 164 4.63 -13.90 -23.93
CA PRO A 164 3.26 -14.11 -24.40
C PRO A 164 2.34 -12.91 -24.16
N ILE A 165 2.65 -12.09 -23.15
CA ILE A 165 1.87 -10.92 -22.76
C ILE A 165 2.26 -9.70 -23.63
N THR A 166 3.55 -9.45 -23.78
CA THR A 166 4.08 -8.25 -24.41
C THR A 166 4.35 -8.43 -25.89
N LYS A 167 4.55 -9.66 -26.39
CA LYS A 167 4.83 -9.97 -27.80
C LYS A 167 5.96 -9.08 -28.34
N ASP A 168 7.07 -9.03 -27.63
CA ASP A 168 8.27 -8.19 -27.90
C ASP A 168 8.06 -6.66 -27.98
N ARG A 169 6.87 -6.17 -27.61
CA ARG A 169 6.59 -4.73 -27.57
C ARG A 169 7.26 -4.09 -26.36
N ASN A 170 7.91 -2.96 -26.59
CA ASN A 170 8.39 -2.10 -25.51
C ASN A 170 7.24 -1.29 -24.89
N ALA A 171 7.52 -0.60 -23.77
CA ALA A 171 6.54 0.16 -23.01
C ALA A 171 5.78 1.21 -23.86
N HIS A 172 6.47 1.93 -24.75
CA HIS A 172 5.85 2.93 -25.62
C HIS A 172 4.95 2.30 -26.68
N GLN A 173 5.41 1.23 -27.32
CA GLN A 173 4.64 0.49 -28.33
C GLN A 173 3.37 -0.11 -27.72
N LEU A 174 3.49 -0.68 -26.52
CA LEU A 174 2.35 -1.23 -25.79
C LEU A 174 1.32 -0.14 -25.47
N ASN A 175 1.77 1.03 -25.00
CA ASN A 175 0.89 2.15 -24.69
C ASN A 175 0.16 2.69 -25.93
N LYS A 176 0.88 2.86 -27.04
CA LYS A 176 0.30 3.32 -28.31
C LYS A 176 -0.76 2.36 -28.84
N GLN A 177 -0.50 1.05 -28.77
CA GLN A 177 -1.47 0.05 -29.22
C GLN A 177 -2.70 -0.02 -28.32
N PHE A 178 -2.51 0.05 -27.01
CA PHE A 178 -3.62 0.07 -26.05
C PHE A 178 -4.57 1.25 -26.33
N LEU A 179 -4.00 2.44 -26.58
CA LEU A 179 -4.78 3.61 -26.98
C LEU A 179 -5.52 3.40 -28.32
N GLY A 180 -4.87 2.78 -29.30
CA GLY A 180 -5.50 2.48 -30.59
C GLY A 180 -6.72 1.55 -30.48
N ASN A 181 -6.64 0.53 -29.63
CA ASN A 181 -7.68 -0.47 -29.47
C ASN A 181 -8.88 0.01 -28.62
N LEU A 182 -8.61 0.77 -27.56
CA LEU A 182 -9.60 1.14 -26.54
C LEU A 182 -9.83 2.66 -26.44
N SER A 183 -9.56 3.39 -27.53
CA SER A 183 -9.76 4.85 -27.61
C SER A 183 -11.19 5.32 -27.34
N HIS A 184 -12.20 4.45 -27.50
CA HIS A 184 -13.59 4.80 -27.22
C HIS A 184 -13.93 4.79 -25.72
N LEU A 185 -13.09 4.20 -24.86
CA LEU A 185 -13.31 4.16 -23.41
C LEU A 185 -12.51 5.27 -22.72
N LEU A 186 -13.18 6.10 -21.93
CA LEU A 186 -12.52 7.17 -21.19
C LEU A 186 -11.52 6.61 -20.17
N ASP A 187 -11.85 5.50 -19.50
CA ASP A 187 -10.94 4.83 -18.55
C ASP A 187 -9.62 4.42 -19.23
N ALA A 188 -9.71 3.75 -20.37
CA ALA A 188 -8.53 3.32 -21.12
C ALA A 188 -7.72 4.51 -21.65
N ARG A 189 -8.38 5.55 -22.17
CA ARG A 189 -7.71 6.78 -22.61
C ARG A 189 -6.97 7.47 -21.48
N PHE A 190 -7.61 7.58 -20.31
CA PHE A 190 -6.99 8.16 -19.12
C PHE A 190 -5.74 7.37 -18.72
N GLU A 191 -5.84 6.04 -18.65
CA GLU A 191 -4.71 5.20 -18.28
C GLU A 191 -3.56 5.24 -19.30
N ALA A 192 -3.89 5.27 -20.59
CA ALA A 192 -2.92 5.41 -21.66
C ALA A 192 -2.21 6.79 -21.61
N ALA A 193 -2.96 7.86 -21.39
CA ALA A 193 -2.43 9.21 -21.28
C ALA A 193 -1.52 9.34 -20.05
N ARG A 194 -1.92 8.76 -18.91
CA ARG A 194 -1.10 8.73 -17.70
C ARG A 194 0.24 8.03 -17.95
N MET A 195 0.20 6.88 -18.62
CA MET A 195 1.40 6.14 -19.00
C MET A 195 2.25 6.85 -20.06
N MET A 196 1.63 7.61 -20.97
CA MET A 196 2.33 8.43 -21.95
C MET A 196 3.22 9.45 -21.27
N HIS A 197 2.66 10.23 -20.33
CA HIS A 197 3.42 11.21 -19.56
C HIS A 197 4.45 10.57 -18.62
N HIS A 198 4.14 9.40 -18.04
CA HIS A 198 5.06 8.67 -17.17
C HIS A 198 6.32 8.18 -17.92
N LEU A 199 6.15 7.74 -19.17
CA LEU A 199 7.26 7.29 -20.01
C LEU A 199 8.05 8.47 -20.59
N ASP A 200 7.39 9.57 -20.89
CA ASP A 200 8.02 10.78 -21.43
C ASP A 200 7.31 12.04 -20.92
N SER A 201 7.98 12.78 -20.03
CA SER A 201 7.44 14.01 -19.45
C SER A 201 7.18 15.12 -20.49
N SER A 202 7.85 15.10 -21.65
CA SER A 202 7.65 16.11 -22.71
C SER A 202 6.26 16.03 -23.35
N THR A 203 5.58 14.88 -23.25
CA THR A 203 4.24 14.64 -23.80
C THR A 203 3.10 15.17 -22.94
N GLN A 204 3.40 15.97 -21.90
CA GLN A 204 2.44 16.44 -20.90
C GLN A 204 1.15 17.02 -21.50
N GLN A 205 1.27 17.94 -22.46
CA GLN A 205 0.13 18.64 -23.04
C GLN A 205 -0.78 17.69 -23.84
N GLU A 206 -0.18 16.77 -24.59
CA GLU A 206 -0.90 15.73 -25.34
C GLU A 206 -1.63 14.80 -24.38
N ALA A 207 -0.94 14.33 -23.34
CA ALA A 207 -1.51 13.44 -22.32
C ALA A 207 -2.70 14.10 -21.60
N ILE A 208 -2.59 15.37 -21.19
CA ILE A 208 -3.69 16.11 -20.57
C ILE A 208 -4.88 16.22 -21.54
N THR A 209 -4.62 16.54 -22.81
CA THR A 209 -5.68 16.64 -23.83
C THR A 209 -6.41 15.31 -24.02
N LEU A 210 -5.65 14.20 -24.09
CA LEU A 210 -6.20 12.85 -24.23
C LEU A 210 -7.02 12.43 -23.01
N ALA A 211 -6.53 12.67 -21.80
CA ALA A 211 -7.19 12.32 -20.55
C ALA A 211 -8.45 13.15 -20.27
N THR A 212 -8.45 14.42 -20.68
CA THR A 212 -9.53 15.37 -20.35
C THR A 212 -10.56 15.54 -21.46
N SER A 213 -10.35 14.98 -22.65
CA SER A 213 -11.35 15.09 -23.72
C SER A 213 -12.57 14.21 -23.42
N LEU A 214 -13.71 14.89 -23.25
CA LEU A 214 -15.00 14.27 -22.89
C LEU A 214 -15.91 14.01 -24.10
N ASN A 215 -15.48 14.44 -25.30
CA ASN A 215 -16.21 14.58 -26.58
C ASN A 215 -17.68 15.05 -26.52
N LYS A 216 -18.05 15.85 -27.52
CA LYS A 216 -19.03 16.94 -27.39
C LYS A 216 -20.46 16.66 -27.85
N ASP A 217 -20.76 15.50 -28.43
CA ASP A 217 -22.14 15.22 -28.87
C ASP A 217 -22.74 14.17 -27.94
N ILE A 218 -23.56 14.63 -26.99
CA ILE A 218 -24.94 14.19 -26.73
C ILE A 218 -25.49 15.20 -25.72
N GLY A 219 -26.36 16.09 -26.21
CA GLY A 219 -27.28 16.79 -25.34
C GLY A 219 -28.12 15.77 -24.57
N ASN A 220 -28.25 15.98 -23.26
CA ASN A 220 -29.22 15.29 -22.41
C ASN A 220 -29.05 13.76 -22.32
N ILE A 221 -27.93 13.27 -21.75
CA ILE A 221 -27.91 11.92 -21.18
C ILE A 221 -28.70 11.96 -19.87
N THR A 222 -30.01 11.86 -20.01
CA THR A 222 -30.90 11.43 -18.92
C THR A 222 -30.41 10.05 -18.51
N LEU A 223 -30.22 9.83 -17.21
CA LEU A 223 -29.91 8.52 -16.62
C LEU A 223 -30.94 7.47 -17.07
N LYS A 224 -30.74 6.83 -18.23
CA LYS A 224 -31.44 5.60 -18.58
C LYS A 224 -30.79 4.47 -17.80
N VAL A 225 -31.19 4.37 -16.53
CA VAL A 225 -31.04 3.14 -15.75
C VAL A 225 -31.90 2.09 -16.46
N THR A 226 -31.31 1.37 -17.40
CA THR A 226 -31.96 0.24 -18.06
C THR A 226 -31.35 -1.03 -17.46
N LEU A 227 -31.97 -1.53 -16.39
CA LEU A 227 -31.72 -2.89 -15.92
C LEU A 227 -32.23 -3.86 -17.01
N PHE A 228 -31.33 -4.52 -17.73
CA PHE A 228 -31.64 -5.75 -18.43
C PHE A 228 -31.19 -6.93 -17.58
N ILE A 229 -32.14 -7.53 -16.85
CA ILE A 229 -31.96 -8.84 -16.24
C ILE A 229 -32.14 -9.86 -17.37
N LYS A 230 -31.03 -10.41 -17.90
CA LYS A 230 -31.10 -11.69 -18.61
C LYS A 230 -30.98 -12.80 -17.58
N MET A 231 -32.11 -13.47 -17.29
CA MET A 231 -32.05 -14.81 -16.69
C MET A 231 -31.45 -15.75 -17.72
N SER A 232 -30.25 -16.26 -17.45
CA SER A 232 -29.70 -17.43 -18.11
C SER A 232 -29.45 -18.50 -17.06
N ALA A 233 -29.77 -19.74 -17.38
CA ALA A 233 -29.79 -20.89 -16.47
C ALA A 233 -28.41 -21.36 -15.98
N ASN A 234 -27.37 -20.56 -16.13
CA ASN A 234 -26.05 -20.76 -15.53
C ASN A 234 -25.55 -19.41 -15.00
N ALA A 235 -25.27 -19.37 -13.71
CA ALA A 235 -24.91 -18.18 -12.95
C ALA A 235 -23.58 -17.56 -13.43
N GLN A 236 -23.65 -16.72 -14.45
CA GLN A 236 -22.67 -15.67 -14.72
C GLN A 236 -23.37 -14.49 -15.38
N VAL A 237 -23.53 -13.42 -14.61
CA VAL A 237 -24.07 -12.14 -15.08
C VAL A 237 -22.98 -11.48 -15.93
N VAL A 238 -23.05 -11.67 -17.24
CA VAL A 238 -22.25 -10.90 -18.21
C VAL A 238 -23.05 -9.65 -18.55
N LEU A 239 -22.69 -8.53 -17.95
CA LEU A 239 -23.09 -7.21 -18.41
C LEU A 239 -22.26 -6.88 -19.65
N SER A 240 -22.82 -7.08 -20.84
CA SER A 240 -22.26 -6.51 -22.07
C SER A 240 -23.29 -5.59 -22.71
N SER A 241 -22.98 -4.29 -22.77
CA SER A 241 -23.69 -3.34 -23.62
C SER A 241 -22.99 -3.31 -24.98
N THR A 242 -23.68 -3.75 -26.02
CA THR A 242 -23.32 -3.40 -27.40
C THR A 242 -23.89 -2.01 -27.67
N ALA A 243 -23.04 -0.99 -27.67
CA ALA A 243 -23.38 0.31 -28.23
C ALA A 243 -23.15 0.22 -29.75
N GLU A 244 -24.24 0.17 -30.50
CA GLU A 244 -24.23 0.69 -31.87
C GLU A 244 -24.14 2.22 -31.75
N ASP A 245 -23.29 2.81 -32.59
CA ASP A 245 -22.74 4.17 -32.56
C ASP A 245 -21.63 4.40 -31.51
N GLY A 246 -20.47 4.88 -32.00
CA GLY A 246 -19.21 5.05 -31.27
C GLY A 246 -19.22 6.13 -30.19
N GLU A 247 -20.20 6.11 -29.31
CA GLU A 247 -20.34 6.99 -28.16
C GLU A 247 -19.41 6.55 -27.02
N ILE A 248 -18.67 7.51 -26.47
CA ILE A 248 -17.77 7.28 -25.34
C ILE A 248 -18.61 7.14 -24.07
N GLU A 249 -18.61 5.96 -23.46
CA GLU A 249 -19.23 5.74 -22.16
C GLU A 249 -18.45 6.51 -21.08
N VAL A 250 -18.91 7.71 -20.73
CA VAL A 250 -18.30 8.56 -19.71
C VAL A 250 -18.95 8.32 -18.35
N ARG A 251 -18.23 7.65 -17.45
CA ARG A 251 -18.67 7.41 -16.08
C ARG A 251 -18.20 8.54 -15.15
N ILE A 252 -19.06 8.92 -14.20
CA ILE A 252 -18.72 9.90 -13.16
C ILE A 252 -17.47 9.48 -12.37
N SER A 253 -17.31 8.19 -12.07
CA SER A 253 -16.16 7.64 -11.35
C SER A 253 -14.85 7.89 -12.12
N THR A 254 -14.85 7.70 -13.43
CA THR A 254 -13.71 7.99 -14.30
C THR A 254 -13.36 9.47 -14.30
N CYS A 255 -14.37 10.35 -14.43
CA CYS A 255 -14.14 11.79 -14.38
C CYS A 255 -13.55 12.24 -13.02
N VAL A 256 -14.02 11.64 -11.92
CA VAL A 256 -13.44 11.90 -10.59
C VAL A 256 -11.98 11.43 -10.54
N LYS A 257 -11.67 10.22 -11.05
CA LYS A 257 -10.29 9.71 -11.12
C LYS A 257 -9.38 10.64 -11.94
N VAL A 258 -9.83 11.09 -13.11
CA VAL A 258 -9.07 12.03 -13.95
C VAL A 258 -8.81 13.34 -13.21
N LEU A 259 -9.83 13.92 -12.56
CA LEU A 259 -9.68 15.17 -11.81
C LEU A 259 -8.73 15.01 -10.61
N GLN A 260 -8.81 13.90 -9.89
CA GLN A 260 -7.91 13.59 -8.79
C GLN A 260 -6.46 13.43 -9.28
N ALA A 261 -6.23 12.72 -10.38
CA ALA A 261 -4.91 12.54 -10.96
C ALA A 261 -4.28 13.87 -11.40
N LEU A 262 -5.06 14.77 -12.00
CA LEU A 262 -4.60 16.12 -12.34
C LEU A 262 -4.23 16.93 -11.08
N ARG A 263 -5.04 16.85 -10.01
CA ARG A 263 -4.78 17.54 -8.73
C ARG A 263 -3.57 16.98 -7.98
N ASN A 264 -3.36 15.67 -8.05
CA ASN A 264 -2.24 14.97 -7.42
C ASN A 264 -0.91 15.17 -8.16
N GLY A 265 -0.93 15.82 -9.33
CA GLY A 265 0.26 16.09 -10.13
C GLY A 265 0.76 14.89 -10.93
N GLU A 266 -0.09 13.89 -11.21
CA GLU A 266 0.28 12.72 -12.03
C GLU A 266 0.64 13.11 -13.48
N PHE A 267 0.15 14.26 -13.94
CA PHE A 267 0.51 14.89 -15.23
C PHE A 267 1.39 16.12 -15.03
N GLY A 268 2.06 16.29 -13.89
CA GLY A 268 2.78 17.52 -13.54
C GLY A 268 1.85 18.71 -13.18
N HIS A 269 2.45 19.88 -12.96
CA HIS A 269 1.71 21.07 -12.54
C HIS A 269 0.88 21.66 -13.70
N CYS A 270 -0.45 21.60 -13.58
CA CYS A 270 -1.38 22.01 -14.66
C CYS A 270 -2.69 22.65 -14.15
N PRO A 271 -2.65 23.72 -13.33
CA PRO A 271 -3.83 24.29 -12.65
C PRO A 271 -4.94 24.72 -13.62
N ALA A 272 -4.58 25.27 -14.78
CA ALA A 272 -5.54 25.67 -15.80
C ALA A 272 -6.34 24.47 -16.35
N ALA A 273 -5.67 23.33 -16.57
CA ALA A 273 -6.33 22.09 -17.01
C ALA A 273 -7.24 21.51 -15.93
N VAL A 274 -6.86 21.59 -14.65
CA VAL A 274 -7.72 21.20 -13.52
C VAL A 274 -9.02 22.00 -13.53
N GLN A 275 -8.92 23.33 -13.63
CA GLN A 275 -10.07 24.21 -13.58
C GLN A 275 -10.99 24.01 -14.79
N ASP A 276 -10.43 23.98 -16.00
CA ASP A 276 -11.20 23.73 -17.23
C ASP A 276 -11.92 22.37 -17.18
N TYR A 277 -11.21 21.30 -16.80
CA TYR A 277 -11.81 19.98 -16.70
C TYR A 277 -12.90 19.91 -15.63
N GLN A 278 -12.70 20.57 -14.48
CA GLN A 278 -13.70 20.66 -13.42
C GLN A 278 -14.98 21.36 -13.90
N VAL A 279 -14.86 22.48 -14.61
CA VAL A 279 -16.02 23.21 -15.18
C VAL A 279 -16.77 22.32 -16.18
N ARG A 280 -16.05 21.64 -17.08
CA ARG A 280 -16.67 20.72 -18.05
C ARG A 280 -17.35 19.52 -17.38
N CYS A 281 -16.74 18.96 -16.33
CA CYS A 281 -17.34 17.87 -15.56
C CYS A 281 -18.56 18.35 -14.75
N HIS A 282 -18.54 19.57 -14.20
CA HIS A 282 -19.69 20.15 -13.50
C HIS A 282 -20.87 20.38 -14.45
N ALA A 283 -20.62 20.87 -15.67
CA ALA A 283 -21.66 21.01 -16.70
C ALA A 283 -22.30 19.67 -17.06
N ARG A 284 -21.51 18.59 -17.10
CA ARG A 284 -22.01 17.23 -17.39
C ARG A 284 -22.69 16.56 -16.19
N PHE A 285 -22.21 16.83 -14.98
CA PHE A 285 -22.72 16.25 -13.73
C PHE A 285 -23.01 17.36 -12.69
N PRO A 286 -24.09 18.14 -12.85
CA PRO A 286 -24.36 19.31 -12.00
C PRO A 286 -24.49 19.00 -10.51
N TYR A 287 -24.96 17.80 -10.18
CA TYR A 287 -25.19 17.37 -8.79
C TYR A 287 -23.96 16.74 -8.12
N ALA A 288 -22.89 16.47 -8.88
CA ALA A 288 -21.69 15.84 -8.34
C ALA A 288 -20.88 16.82 -7.49
N GLN A 289 -20.76 16.54 -6.19
CA GLN A 289 -20.00 17.37 -5.26
C GLN A 289 -18.52 17.50 -5.66
N ALA A 290 -17.94 16.44 -6.24
CA ALA A 290 -16.54 16.41 -6.68
C ALA A 290 -16.17 17.51 -7.70
N PHE A 291 -17.15 18.02 -8.45
CA PHE A 291 -16.93 19.00 -9.52
C PHE A 291 -17.41 20.40 -9.18
N ARG A 292 -18.01 20.63 -8.00
CA ARG A 292 -18.51 21.97 -7.65
C ARG A 292 -17.37 22.99 -7.68
N PRO A 293 -17.55 24.15 -8.34
CA PRO A 293 -16.58 25.22 -8.23
C PRO A 293 -16.46 25.61 -6.76
N THR A 294 -15.23 25.83 -6.30
CA THR A 294 -15.02 26.40 -4.97
C THR A 294 -15.65 27.79 -4.98
N SER A 295 -16.73 27.97 -4.22
CA SER A 295 -17.32 29.29 -4.01
C SER A 295 -16.20 30.23 -3.57
N PRO A 296 -16.07 31.44 -4.15
CA PRO A 296 -15.26 32.46 -3.51
C PRO A 296 -15.82 32.63 -2.10
N VAL A 297 -14.95 32.47 -1.10
CA VAL A 297 -15.29 32.84 0.27
C VAL A 297 -15.75 34.29 0.18
N CYS A 298 -17.04 34.53 0.40
CA CYS A 298 -17.52 35.88 0.66
C CYS A 298 -16.75 36.33 1.91
N ASP A 299 -15.89 37.33 1.77
CA ASP A 299 -15.34 38.06 2.90
C ASP A 299 -16.52 38.49 3.76
N ASN A 300 -16.72 37.81 4.89
CA ASN A 300 -17.71 38.20 5.86
C ASN A 300 -17.30 39.59 6.34
N ASN A 301 -18.06 40.59 5.91
CA ASN A 301 -18.07 41.94 6.46
C ASN A 301 -18.13 41.83 7.99
N HIS A 302 -16.99 41.98 8.65
CA HIS A 302 -16.95 42.26 10.07
C HIS A 302 -17.40 43.71 10.21
N ILE A 303 -18.69 43.90 10.47
CA ILE A 303 -19.18 45.15 11.05
C ILE A 303 -18.46 45.26 12.40
N THR A 304 -17.53 46.20 12.50
CA THR A 304 -17.00 46.65 13.78
C THR A 304 -17.95 47.71 14.31
N ASP A 305 -18.91 47.29 15.13
CA ASP A 305 -19.61 48.23 16.01
C ASP A 305 -18.62 48.66 17.11
N SER A 306 -18.12 49.89 17.00
CA SER A 306 -17.44 50.62 18.09
C SER A 306 -17.43 52.11 17.78
N ASN A 307 -18.53 52.79 18.15
CA ASN A 307 -18.55 53.98 19.03
C ASN A 307 -19.95 54.57 19.14
#